data_AF-A0A8J8K5M5-F1
#
_entry.id   AF-A0A8J8K5M5-F1
#
_cell.length_a   1.000
_cell.length_b   1.000
_cell.length_c   1.000
_cell.angle_alpha   90.00
_cell.angle_beta   90.00
_cell.angle_gamma   90.00
#
_symmetry.space_group_name_H-M   'P 1'
#
loop_
_entity.id
_entity.type
_entity.pdbx_description
1 polymer ?
#
loop_
_entity_poly.entity_id
_entity_poly.type
_entity_poly.pdbx_seq_one_letter_code
_entity_poly.pdbx_strand_id
1 'polypeptide(L)'
;MSEEEQKYKSEFTKLRFYSIGGLWGYAIIRLIDSNKEVKVRLAKCKKQEGFPQTKKYEWTDVPAEHVKDLSQVQRINFKPTDNFDNIAKEIVMELEEIKKLQEKEEEVKEEKSEESSD
;
A
#
# COMPACT_ATOMS: atom_id res chain seq x y z
N MET A 1 12.51 -7.83 -30.35
CA MET A 1 11.36 -7.45 -29.52
C MET A 1 10.11 -7.82 -30.29
N SER A 2 9.30 -8.76 -29.79
CA SER A 2 8.08 -9.20 -30.49
C SER A 2 6.91 -8.22 -30.27
N GLU A 3 5.90 -8.25 -31.14
CA GLU A 3 4.68 -7.44 -31.00
C GLU A 3 3.90 -7.75 -29.69
N GLU A 4 4.05 -8.96 -29.15
CA GLU A 4 3.49 -9.34 -27.85
C GLU A 4 4.15 -8.64 -26.66
N GLU A 5 5.48 -8.38 -26.71
CA GLU A 5 6.20 -7.66 -25.65
C GLU A 5 5.77 -6.19 -25.56
N GLN A 6 5.27 -5.60 -26.65
CA GLN A 6 4.76 -4.23 -26.65
C GLN A 6 3.37 -4.08 -25.99
N LYS A 7 2.56 -5.16 -25.99
CA LYS A 7 1.14 -5.12 -25.58
C LYS A 7 0.91 -4.89 -24.08
N TYR A 8 1.95 -5.06 -23.26
CA TYR A 8 1.90 -4.89 -21.80
C TYR A 8 2.79 -3.76 -21.27
N LYS A 9 3.33 -2.91 -22.15
CA LYS A 9 4.24 -1.84 -21.75
C LYS A 9 3.47 -0.79 -20.95
N SER A 10 3.66 -0.80 -19.64
CA SER A 10 3.13 0.22 -18.74
C SER A 10 4.16 1.33 -18.56
N GLU A 11 3.71 2.58 -18.67
CA GLU A 11 4.53 3.74 -18.34
C GLU A 11 4.31 4.09 -16.87
N PHE A 12 5.35 3.96 -16.04
CA PHE A 12 5.28 4.31 -14.61
C PHE A 12 5.50 5.81 -14.45
N THR A 13 4.56 6.51 -13.83
CA THR A 13 4.57 7.97 -13.71
C THR A 13 4.68 8.47 -12.27
N LYS A 14 4.45 7.60 -11.28
CA LYS A 14 4.69 7.91 -9.85
C LYS A 14 5.02 6.64 -9.07
N LEU A 15 5.92 6.77 -8.10
CA LEU A 15 6.18 5.74 -7.11
C LEU A 15 6.26 6.40 -5.71
N ARG A 16 5.44 5.90 -4.78
CA ARG A 16 5.60 6.17 -3.35
C ARG A 16 5.90 4.86 -2.65
N PHE A 17 6.85 4.86 -1.73
CA PHE A 17 7.26 3.68 -1.00
C PHE A 17 7.20 3.91 0.51
N TYR A 18 6.62 2.94 1.22
CA TYR A 18 6.56 2.90 2.67
C TYR A 18 7.43 1.75 3.18
N SER A 19 8.58 2.07 3.76
CA SER A 19 9.47 1.02 4.28
C SER A 19 8.97 0.52 5.63
N ILE A 20 8.88 -0.80 5.80
CA ILE A 20 8.51 -1.43 7.08
C ILE A 20 9.70 -2.06 7.82
N GLY A 21 10.91 -1.88 7.28
CA GLY A 21 12.15 -2.43 7.83
C GLY A 21 12.86 -3.39 6.88
N GLY A 22 14.19 -3.46 7.03
CA GLY A 22 15.06 -4.24 6.15
C GLY A 22 14.85 -3.88 4.68
N LEU A 23 14.60 -4.90 3.86
CA LEU A 23 14.34 -4.76 2.44
C LEU A 23 12.84 -4.66 2.09
N TRP A 24 11.93 -4.62 3.06
CA TRP A 24 10.50 -4.74 2.80
C TRP A 24 9.75 -3.41 2.89
N GLY A 25 8.65 -3.32 2.14
CA GLY A 25 7.73 -2.19 2.18
C GLY A 25 6.50 -2.36 1.30
N TYR A 26 5.69 -1.32 1.27
CA TYR A 26 4.52 -1.19 0.40
C TYR A 26 4.75 -0.08 -0.62
N ALA A 27 4.29 -0.29 -1.85
CA ALA A 27 4.43 0.67 -2.94
C ALA A 27 3.06 1.08 -3.47
N ILE A 28 2.85 2.38 -3.64
CA ILE A 28 1.77 2.94 -4.45
C ILE A 28 2.40 3.41 -5.76
N ILE A 29 1.97 2.81 -6.86
CA ILE A 29 2.53 3.02 -8.20
C ILE A 29 1.43 3.58 -9.10
N ARG A 30 1.68 4.73 -9.73
CA ARG A 30 0.84 5.23 -10.81
C ARG A 30 1.43 4.79 -12.14
N LEU A 31 0.58 4.27 -13.02
CA LEU A 31 0.98 3.85 -14.34
C LEU A 31 -0.08 4.19 -15.40
N ILE A 32 0.37 4.37 -16.64
CA ILE A 32 -0.47 4.44 -17.82
C ILE A 32 -0.28 3.12 -18.56
N ASP A 33 -1.36 2.40 -18.82
CA ASP A 33 -1.29 1.10 -19.50
C ASP A 33 -1.36 1.23 -21.04
N SER A 34 -1.37 0.09 -21.73
CA SER A 34 -1.43 0.04 -23.19
C SER A 34 -2.71 0.62 -23.79
N ASN A 35 -3.80 0.68 -23.00
CA ASN A 35 -5.07 1.31 -23.40
C ASN A 35 -5.10 2.82 -23.09
N LYS A 36 -3.99 3.40 -22.63
CA LYS A 36 -3.88 4.81 -22.18
C LYS A 36 -4.72 5.13 -20.95
N GLU A 37 -5.11 4.12 -20.17
CA GLU A 37 -5.83 4.32 -18.92
C GLU A 37 -4.85 4.60 -17.78
N VAL A 38 -5.12 5.66 -17.00
CA VAL A 38 -4.37 5.96 -15.78
C VAL A 38 -4.84 5.02 -14.66
N LYS A 39 -3.89 4.32 -14.04
CA LYS A 39 -4.14 3.32 -13.00
C LYS A 39 -3.27 3.54 -11.79
N VAL A 40 -3.77 3.04 -10.66
CA VAL A 40 -3.01 2.92 -9.42
C VAL A 40 -2.80 1.44 -9.13
N ARG A 41 -1.60 1.08 -8.70
CA ARG A 41 -1.27 -0.24 -8.18
C ARG A 41 -0.79 -0.10 -6.74
N LEU A 42 -1.35 -0.90 -5.86
CA LEU A 42 -0.80 -1.15 -4.52
C LEU A 42 -0.04 -2.48 -4.56
N ALA A 43 1.18 -2.50 -4.04
CA ALA A 43 1.98 -3.73 -4.01
C ALA A 43 2.76 -3.87 -2.71
N LYS A 44 2.90 -5.11 -2.23
CA LYS A 44 3.90 -5.47 -1.23
C LYS A 44 5.18 -5.84 -1.97
N CYS A 45 6.26 -5.15 -1.63
CA CYS A 45 7.49 -5.16 -2.40
C CYS A 45 8.72 -5.45 -1.54
N LYS A 46 9.70 -6.11 -2.13
CA LYS A 46 11.07 -6.22 -1.62
C LYS A 46 11.98 -5.32 -2.46
N LYS A 47 12.71 -4.41 -1.81
CA LYS A 47 13.76 -3.59 -2.40
C LYS A 47 14.88 -4.48 -2.93
N GLN A 48 15.34 -4.20 -4.14
CA GLN A 48 16.52 -4.82 -4.74
C GLN A 48 17.71 -3.84 -4.72
N GLU A 49 18.85 -4.30 -5.21
CA GLU A 49 20.02 -3.46 -5.44
C GLU A 49 19.64 -2.29 -6.37
N GLY A 50 20.10 -1.08 -6.03
CA GLY A 50 19.75 0.13 -6.78
C GLY A 50 18.50 0.86 -6.30
N PHE A 51 17.68 0.28 -5.41
CA PHE A 51 16.54 1.00 -4.85
C PHE A 51 17.00 2.12 -3.89
N PRO A 52 16.47 3.36 -4.00
CA PRO A 52 16.90 4.47 -3.16
C PRO A 52 16.66 4.27 -1.67
N GLN A 53 17.46 4.96 -0.86
CA GLN A 53 17.27 4.97 0.58
C GLN A 53 15.92 5.62 0.95
N THR A 54 15.20 4.98 1.86
CA THR A 54 13.89 5.41 2.36
C THR A 54 13.88 5.33 3.87
N LYS A 55 13.03 6.13 4.52
CA LYS A 55 12.87 6.11 5.98
C LYS A 55 11.86 5.04 6.39
N LYS A 56 12.14 4.37 7.51
CA LYS A 56 11.26 3.35 8.07
C LYS A 56 10.00 4.02 8.63
N TYR A 57 8.85 3.45 8.31
CA TYR A 57 7.52 3.93 8.70
C TYR A 57 7.16 5.33 8.18
N GLU A 58 7.73 5.73 7.05
CA GLU A 58 7.40 6.97 6.36
C GLU A 58 7.16 6.71 4.87
N TRP A 59 6.18 7.42 4.29
CA TRP A 59 5.98 7.43 2.85
C TRP A 59 7.02 8.33 2.19
N THR A 60 7.88 7.74 1.36
CA THR A 60 8.87 8.47 0.58
C THR A 60 8.45 8.49 -0.90
N ASP A 61 8.53 9.66 -1.53
CA ASP A 61 8.40 9.76 -2.98
C ASP A 61 9.72 9.31 -3.62
N VAL A 62 9.63 8.38 -4.56
CA VAL A 62 10.79 7.76 -5.22
C VAL A 62 10.65 7.98 -6.74
N PRO A 63 11.73 8.24 -7.49
CA PRO A 63 11.65 8.31 -8.95
C PRO A 63 11.00 7.05 -9.54
N ALA A 64 10.08 7.23 -10.47
CA ALA A 64 9.24 6.13 -10.98
C ALA A 64 10.05 5.05 -11.73
N GLU A 65 11.23 5.40 -12.24
CA GLU A 65 12.16 4.45 -12.86
C GLU A 65 12.62 3.34 -11.92
N HIS A 66 12.63 3.58 -10.61
CA HIS A 66 13.01 2.58 -9.60
C HIS A 66 11.93 1.53 -9.32
N VAL A 67 10.79 1.56 -10.02
CA VAL A 67 9.82 0.44 -10.00
C VAL A 67 10.48 -0.87 -10.44
N LYS A 68 11.48 -0.80 -11.33
CA LYS A 68 12.26 -1.97 -11.79
C LYS A 68 13.13 -2.58 -10.68
N ASP A 69 13.50 -1.78 -9.67
CA ASP A 69 14.33 -2.19 -8.54
C ASP A 69 13.47 -2.72 -7.36
N LEU A 70 12.21 -3.09 -7.64
CA LEU A 70 11.27 -3.69 -6.70
C LEU A 70 10.85 -5.09 -7.18
N SER A 71 11.08 -6.09 -6.33
CA SER A 71 10.43 -7.39 -6.47
C SER A 71 9.02 -7.34 -5.86
N GLN A 72 7.99 -7.40 -6.70
CA GLN A 72 6.58 -7.34 -6.27
C GLN A 72 6.08 -8.75 -5.95
N VAL A 73 5.82 -9.04 -4.67
CA VAL A 73 5.34 -10.37 -4.23
C VAL A 73 3.82 -10.46 -4.33
N GLN A 74 3.13 -9.35 -4.05
CA GLN A 74 1.68 -9.23 -4.17
C GLN A 74 1.37 -7.88 -4.79
N ARG A 75 0.39 -7.85 -5.70
CA ARG A 75 -0.06 -6.62 -6.37
C ARG A 75 -1.57 -6.61 -6.54
N ILE A 76 -2.15 -5.45 -6.31
CA ILE A 76 -3.55 -5.14 -6.57
C ILE A 76 -3.54 -4.01 -7.61
N ASN A 77 -4.10 -4.28 -8.79
CA ASN A 77 -4.28 -3.27 -9.83
C ASN A 77 -5.67 -2.68 -9.72
N PHE A 78 -5.73 -1.38 -9.49
CA PHE A 78 -6.97 -0.64 -9.52
C PHE A 78 -7.17 -0.07 -10.93
N LYS A 79 -8.39 -0.22 -11.43
CA LYS A 79 -8.88 0.41 -12.66
C LYS A 79 -9.08 1.93 -12.39
N PRO A 80 -9.72 2.74 -13.27
CA PRO A 80 -9.92 4.16 -13.00
C PRO A 80 -10.48 4.42 -11.59
N THR A 81 -10.22 5.63 -11.09
CA THR A 81 -10.32 6.10 -9.69
C THR A 81 -11.46 5.51 -8.85
N ASP A 82 -12.62 5.28 -9.46
CA ASP A 82 -13.86 4.83 -8.84
C ASP A 82 -13.70 3.53 -8.02
N ASN A 83 -12.91 2.56 -8.51
CA ASN A 83 -12.72 1.29 -7.79
C ASN A 83 -11.80 1.43 -6.58
N PHE A 84 -10.78 2.29 -6.66
CA PHE A 84 -9.86 2.46 -5.53
C PHE A 84 -10.54 3.22 -4.39
N ASP A 85 -11.31 4.26 -4.70
CA ASP A 85 -12.01 5.05 -3.71
C ASP A 85 -13.03 4.22 -2.92
N ASN A 86 -13.75 3.32 -3.60
CA ASN A 86 -14.69 2.41 -2.93
C ASN A 86 -13.97 1.43 -1.99
N ILE A 87 -12.86 0.83 -2.42
CA ILE A 87 -12.08 -0.10 -1.59
C ILE A 87 -11.43 0.65 -0.42
N ALA A 88 -10.92 1.86 -0.64
CA ALA A 88 -10.33 2.68 0.41
C ALA A 88 -11.36 3.05 1.49
N LYS A 89 -12.61 3.34 1.11
CA LYS A 89 -13.70 3.59 2.08
C LYS A 89 -13.96 2.40 2.97
N GLU A 90 -14.11 1.20 2.41
CA GLU A 90 -14.33 -0.03 3.19
C GLU A 90 -13.16 -0.32 4.14
N ILE A 91 -11.91 -0.12 3.70
CA ILE A 91 -10.73 -0.25 4.57
C ILE A 91 -10.78 0.74 5.73
N VAL A 92 -11.15 1.99 5.48
CA VAL A 92 -11.25 3.01 6.54
C VAL A 92 -12.33 2.64 7.55
N MET A 93 -13.49 2.19 7.08
CA MET A 93 -14.58 1.74 7.96
C MET A 93 -14.14 0.60 8.88
N GLU A 94 -13.46 -0.42 8.35
CA GLU A 94 -12.94 -1.54 9.15
C GLU A 94 -11.92 -1.06 10.21
N LEU A 95 -11.04 -0.12 9.86
CA LEU A 95 -10.07 0.45 10.81
C LEU A 95 -10.76 1.22 11.94
N GLU A 96 -11.84 1.94 11.63
CA GLU A 96 -12.65 2.63 12.64
C GLU A 96 -13.39 1.66 13.56
N GLU A 97 -13.89 0.54 13.03
CA GLU A 97 -14.52 -0.52 13.82
C GLU A 97 -13.52 -1.17 14.78
N ILE A 98 -12.32 -1.51 14.31
CA ILE A 98 -11.24 -2.03 15.16
C ILE A 98 -10.93 -1.06 16.30
N LYS A 99 -10.88 0.24 16.02
CA LYS A 99 -10.61 1.25 17.06
C LYS A 99 -11.70 1.24 18.14
N LYS A 100 -12.97 1.20 17.75
CA LYS A 100 -14.11 1.13 18.70
C LYS A 100 -14.08 -0.14 19.54
N LEU A 101 -13.65 -1.26 18.97
CA LEU A 101 -13.51 -2.53 19.71
C LEU A 101 -12.41 -2.43 20.77
N GLN A 102 -11.29 -1.78 20.46
CA GLN A 102 -10.19 -1.55 21.41
C GLN A 102 -10.62 -0.64 22.57
N GLU A 103 -11.32 0.44 22.28
CA GLU A 103 -11.84 1.37 23.30
C GLU A 103 -12.80 0.64 24.27
N LYS A 104 -13.72 -0.19 23.75
CA LYS A 104 -14.63 -1.01 24.59
C LYS A 104 -13.91 -2.06 25.44
N GLU A 105 -12.84 -2.66 24.92
CA GLU A 105 -12.03 -3.62 25.70
C GLU A 105 -11.27 -2.96 26.84
N GLU A 106 -10.90 -1.68 26.70
CA GLU A 106 -10.25 -0.89 27.75
C GLU A 106 -11.27 -0.51 28.85
N GLU A 107 -12.46 -0.03 28.48
CA GLU A 107 -13.55 0.28 29.43
C GLU A 107 -13.95 -0.94 30.27
N VAL A 108 -14.11 -2.12 29.66
CA VAL A 108 -14.47 -3.36 30.36
C VAL A 108 -13.33 -3.87 31.27
N LYS A 109 -12.07 -3.54 30.97
CA LYS A 109 -10.92 -3.88 31.84
C LYS A 109 -10.84 -2.95 33.04
N GLU A 110 -11.14 -1.67 32.87
CA GLU A 110 -11.18 -0.69 33.97
C GLU A 110 -12.29 -1.04 34.97
N GLU A 111 -13.51 -1.32 34.51
CA GLU A 111 -14.65 -1.70 35.38
C GLU A 111 -14.37 -2.97 36.21
N LYS A 112 -13.73 -3.99 35.61
CA LYS A 112 -13.36 -5.23 36.33
C LYS A 112 -12.22 -5.04 37.33
N SER A 113 -11.35 -4.05 37.12
CA SER A 113 -10.27 -3.73 38.05
C SER A 113 -10.78 -2.99 39.29
N GLU A 114 -11.87 -2.22 39.15
CA GLU A 114 -12.55 -1.57 40.27
C GLU A 114 -13.39 -2.56 41.09
N GLU A 115 -14.11 -3.50 40.46
CA GLU A 115 -14.91 -4.52 41.17
C GLU A 115 -14.10 -5.59 41.93
N SER A 116 -12.82 -5.77 41.61
CA SER A 116 -11.93 -6.76 42.27
C SER A 116 -11.12 -6.17 43.43
N SER A 117 -11.36 -4.91 43.76
CA SER A 117 -10.68 -4.15 44.83
C SER A 117 -11.52 -4.03 46.13
N ASP A 118 -12.76 -4.52 46.13
CA ASP A 118 -13.68 -4.63 47.30
C ASP A 118 -13.75 -6.07 47.84
#